data_AF-A0A521YR65-F1
#
_entry.id   AF-A0A521YR65-F1
#
_cell.length_a   1.000
_cell.length_b   1.000
_cell.length_c   1.000
_cell.angle_alpha   90.00
_cell.angle_beta   90.00
_cell.angle_gamma   90.00
#
_symmetry.space_group_name_H-M   'P 1'
#
loop_
_entity.id
_entity.type
_entity.pdbx_description
1 polymer ?
#
loop_
_entity_poly.entity_id
_entity_poly.type
_entity_poly.pdbx_seq_one_letter_code
_entity_poly.pdbx_strand_id
1 'polypeptide(L)'
;MLNAVVIGLRYHVEGYAAALELYRFGKSRPAIVDRLLARDWQWIAIHEAAMRVWFLRDAMEIARKTWIRQCEPVAEHVDEPAMESALRLFDTHFPDFRKMRNAIAHAPGIESSNLKAWLKDDLFGVSKLNDDDRFELINDGVRYSMDMTDATLDKLVQVVRAFWSAFESVEHAFDTRGRSE
;
A
#
# COMPACT_ATOMS: atom_id res chain seq x y z
N MET A 1 -6.19 11.07 -19.30
CA MET A 1 -5.34 11.31 -18.11
C MET A 1 -6.00 10.83 -16.83
N LEU A 2 -7.23 11.26 -16.50
CA LEU A 2 -7.96 10.81 -15.30
C LEU A 2 -8.07 9.28 -15.18
N ASN A 3 -8.39 8.58 -16.27
CA ASN A 3 -8.46 7.12 -16.30
C ASN A 3 -7.12 6.44 -15.91
N ALA A 4 -5.98 7.02 -16.29
CA ALA A 4 -4.67 6.49 -15.91
C ALA A 4 -4.40 6.65 -14.40
N VAL A 5 -4.88 7.74 -13.79
CA VAL A 5 -4.83 7.93 -12.33
C VAL A 5 -5.68 6.88 -11.63
N VAL A 6 -6.90 6.65 -12.15
CA VAL A 6 -7.83 5.64 -11.61
C VAL A 6 -7.23 4.25 -11.64
N ILE A 7 -6.68 3.87 -12.79
CA ILE A 7 -5.98 2.59 -12.96
C ILE A 7 -4.77 2.52 -12.00
N GLY A 8 -4.01 3.61 -11.87
CA GLY A 8 -2.84 3.68 -10.99
C GLY A 8 -3.16 3.45 -9.51
N LEU A 9 -4.16 4.14 -8.95
CA LEU A 9 -4.52 3.95 -7.54
C LEU A 9 -5.11 2.56 -7.28
N ARG A 10 -5.98 2.09 -8.18
CA ARG A 10 -6.54 0.72 -8.09
C ARG A 10 -5.46 -0.35 -8.15
N TYR A 11 -4.49 -0.19 -9.05
CA TYR A 11 -3.36 -1.11 -9.20
C TYR A 11 -2.59 -1.30 -7.89
N HIS A 12 -2.46 -0.26 -7.06
CA HIS A 12 -1.80 -0.41 -5.76
C HIS A 12 -2.66 -1.18 -4.74
N VAL A 13 -3.97 -0.97 -4.72
CA VAL A 13 -4.90 -1.73 -3.86
C VAL A 13 -4.97 -3.20 -4.29
N GLU A 14 -5.13 -3.45 -5.59
CA GLU A 14 -5.15 -4.80 -6.17
C GLU A 14 -3.81 -5.51 -5.97
N GLY A 15 -2.69 -4.78 -6.10
CA GLY A 15 -1.36 -5.31 -5.78
C GLY A 15 -1.21 -5.69 -4.30
N TYR A 16 -1.79 -4.92 -3.37
CA TYR A 16 -1.82 -5.30 -1.96
C TYR A 16 -2.68 -6.55 -1.74
N ALA A 17 -3.85 -6.63 -2.38
CA ALA A 17 -4.73 -7.81 -2.27
C ALA A 17 -4.02 -9.08 -2.77
N ALA A 18 -3.33 -9.01 -3.91
CA ALA A 18 -2.54 -10.13 -4.43
C ALA A 18 -1.39 -10.53 -3.48
N ALA A 19 -0.73 -9.54 -2.87
CA ALA A 19 0.28 -9.80 -1.84
C ALA A 19 -0.33 -10.49 -0.62
N LEU A 20 -1.50 -10.05 -0.15
CA LEU A 20 -2.23 -10.69 0.95
C LEU A 20 -2.60 -12.14 0.64
N GLU A 21 -3.03 -12.44 -0.58
CA GLU A 21 -3.29 -13.81 -1.03
C GLU A 21 -2.03 -14.67 -1.03
N LEU A 22 -0.92 -14.18 -1.57
CA LEU A 22 0.36 -14.88 -1.55
C LEU A 22 0.84 -15.14 -0.12
N TYR A 23 0.68 -14.16 0.76
CA TYR A 23 1.00 -14.27 2.17
C TYR A 23 0.21 -15.39 2.83
N ARG A 24 -1.12 -15.42 2.64
CA ARG A 24 -2.01 -16.47 3.17
C ARG A 24 -1.66 -17.85 2.62
N PHE A 25 -1.35 -17.93 1.33
CA PHE A 25 -0.93 -19.18 0.70
C PHE A 25 0.36 -19.70 1.35
N GLY A 26 1.37 -18.85 1.49
CA GLY A 26 2.62 -19.18 2.20
C GLY A 26 2.37 -19.58 3.66
N LYS A 27 1.51 -18.87 4.39
CA LYS A 27 1.16 -19.17 5.80
C LYS A 27 0.47 -20.53 5.94
N SER A 28 -0.45 -20.86 5.04
CA SER A 28 -1.17 -22.14 5.05
C SER A 28 -0.24 -23.35 4.83
N ARG A 29 0.91 -23.13 4.19
CA ARG A 29 1.93 -24.12 3.84
C ARG A 29 1.31 -25.40 3.28
N PRO A 30 0.82 -25.39 2.02
CA PRO A 30 0.29 -26.58 1.37
C PRO A 30 1.30 -27.72 1.42
N ALA A 31 0.82 -28.97 1.50
CA ALA A 31 1.68 -30.14 1.73
C ALA A 31 2.79 -30.33 0.67
N ILE A 32 2.60 -29.82 -0.54
CA ILE A 32 3.56 -29.88 -1.65
C ILE A 32 4.65 -28.81 -1.60
N VAL A 33 4.55 -27.83 -0.68
CA VAL A 33 5.45 -26.68 -0.61
C VAL A 33 6.43 -26.86 0.55
N ASP A 34 7.72 -26.73 0.25
CA ASP A 34 8.77 -26.73 1.28
C ASP A 34 8.59 -25.55 2.26
N ARG A 35 8.99 -25.77 3.51
CA ARG A 35 8.84 -24.77 4.58
C ARG A 35 9.62 -23.48 4.29
N LEU A 36 10.81 -23.57 3.71
CA LEU A 36 11.62 -22.39 3.38
C LEU A 36 10.95 -21.61 2.26
N LEU A 37 10.53 -22.29 1.18
CA LEU A 37 9.83 -21.66 0.07
C LEU A 37 8.53 -20.95 0.52
N ALA A 38 7.74 -21.59 1.38
CA ALA A 38 6.53 -21.00 1.95
C ALA A 38 6.81 -19.73 2.78
N ARG A 39 7.96 -19.68 3.45
CA ARG A 39 8.42 -18.51 4.20
C ARG A 39 8.92 -17.41 3.27
N ASP A 40 9.60 -17.78 2.19
CA ASP A 40 10.09 -16.84 1.20
C ASP A 40 8.95 -16.10 0.51
N TRP A 41 7.88 -16.81 0.18
CA TRP A 41 6.66 -16.20 -0.34
C TRP A 41 6.00 -15.25 0.64
N GLN A 42 5.96 -15.58 1.94
CA GLN A 42 5.44 -14.64 2.96
C GLN A 42 6.28 -13.36 3.02
N TRP A 43 7.60 -13.48 2.94
CA TRP A 43 8.48 -12.30 2.93
C TRP A 43 8.29 -11.44 1.68
N ILE A 44 8.26 -12.05 0.49
CA ILE A 44 7.98 -11.35 -0.77
C ILE A 44 6.64 -10.63 -0.69
N ALA A 45 5.62 -11.29 -0.16
CA ALA A 45 4.30 -10.70 0.01
C ALA A 45 4.32 -9.49 0.96
N ILE A 46 4.99 -9.58 2.10
CA ILE A 46 5.10 -8.45 3.04
C ILE A 46 5.86 -7.28 2.40
N HIS A 47 6.96 -7.57 1.69
CA HIS A 47 7.71 -6.56 0.94
C HIS A 47 6.81 -5.83 -0.04
N GLU A 48 6.09 -6.58 -0.89
CA GLU A 48 5.19 -5.94 -1.84
C GLU A 48 4.06 -5.19 -1.17
N ALA A 49 3.41 -5.76 -0.16
CA ALA A 49 2.35 -5.07 0.57
C ALA A 49 2.80 -3.70 1.10
N ALA A 50 3.98 -3.62 1.73
CA ALA A 50 4.53 -2.36 2.23
C ALA A 50 4.84 -1.36 1.10
N MET A 51 5.41 -1.84 -0.01
CA MET A 51 5.68 -1.00 -1.19
C MET A 51 4.39 -0.47 -1.80
N ARG A 52 3.33 -1.28 -1.88
CA ARG A 52 2.02 -0.87 -2.44
C ARG A 52 1.37 0.21 -1.58
N VAL A 53 1.41 0.08 -0.25
CA VAL A 53 0.91 1.11 0.67
C VAL A 53 1.64 2.44 0.43
N TRP A 54 2.96 2.41 0.33
CA TRP A 54 3.76 3.60 0.01
C TRP A 54 3.41 4.23 -1.33
N PHE A 55 3.42 3.44 -2.41
CA PHE A 55 3.19 3.96 -3.74
C PHE A 55 1.76 4.47 -3.93
N LEU A 56 0.77 3.90 -3.24
CA LEU A 56 -0.59 4.44 -3.24
C LEU A 56 -0.60 5.89 -2.76
N ARG A 57 0.01 6.17 -1.61
CA ARG A 57 0.04 7.51 -1.03
C ARG A 57 0.80 8.51 -1.88
N ASP A 58 1.91 8.07 -2.48
CA ASP A 58 2.72 8.87 -3.40
C ASP A 58 1.92 9.18 -4.68
N ALA A 59 1.23 8.20 -5.25
CA ALA A 59 0.39 8.37 -6.43
C ALA A 59 -0.79 9.32 -6.16
N MET A 60 -1.44 9.25 -4.99
CA MET A 60 -2.49 10.21 -4.60
C MET A 60 -1.94 11.64 -4.53
N GLU A 61 -0.72 11.82 -3.99
CA GLU A 61 -0.07 13.13 -3.88
C GLU A 61 0.27 13.70 -5.27
N ILE A 62 0.85 12.87 -6.15
CA ILE A 62 1.19 13.23 -7.53
C ILE A 62 -0.08 13.58 -8.32
N ALA A 63 -1.13 12.79 -8.17
CA ALA A 63 -2.41 13.04 -8.81
C ALA A 63 -2.93 14.44 -8.45
N ARG A 64 -2.98 14.74 -7.14
CA ARG A 64 -3.43 16.02 -6.61
C ARG A 64 -2.56 17.20 -7.06
N LYS A 65 -1.24 17.09 -6.88
CA LYS A 65 -0.32 18.23 -7.09
C LYS A 65 0.04 18.48 -8.55
N THR A 66 -0.02 17.46 -9.39
CA THR A 66 0.50 17.54 -10.75
C THR A 66 -0.60 17.26 -11.76
N TRP A 67 -1.16 16.05 -11.77
CA TRP A 67 -2.01 15.63 -12.89
C TRP A 67 -3.35 16.37 -12.94
N ILE A 68 -4.01 16.56 -11.81
CA ILE A 68 -5.30 17.26 -11.76
C ILE A 68 -5.11 18.73 -12.17
N ARG A 69 -4.07 19.39 -11.64
CA ARG A 69 -3.77 20.79 -11.96
C ARG A 69 -3.43 21.03 -13.44
N GLN A 70 -2.91 20.01 -14.12
CA GLN A 70 -2.64 20.07 -15.57
C GLN A 70 -3.89 19.89 -16.42
N CYS A 71 -5.03 19.51 -15.83
CA CYS A 71 -6.31 19.37 -16.50
C CYS A 71 -7.29 20.44 -16.00
N GLU A 72 -7.22 21.63 -16.59
CA GLU A 72 -8.01 22.80 -16.18
C GLU A 72 -9.52 22.50 -16.00
N PRO A 73 -10.22 21.80 -16.91
CA PRO A 73 -11.64 21.47 -16.72
C PRO A 73 -11.91 20.56 -15.50
N VAL A 74 -10.95 19.71 -15.12
CA VAL A 74 -11.07 18.86 -13.92
C VAL A 74 -10.72 19.67 -12.68
N ALA A 75 -9.66 20.48 -12.73
CA ALA A 75 -9.20 21.28 -11.61
C ALA A 75 -10.24 22.29 -11.12
N GLU A 76 -11.07 22.83 -12.02
CA GLU A 76 -12.17 23.74 -11.68
C GLU A 76 -13.31 23.09 -10.90
N HIS A 77 -13.50 21.78 -11.07
CA HIS A 77 -14.66 21.05 -10.56
C HIS A 77 -14.34 20.02 -9.47
N VAL A 78 -13.06 19.74 -9.23
CA VAL A 78 -12.65 18.79 -8.20
C VAL A 78 -12.87 19.37 -6.79
N ASP A 79 -13.35 18.54 -5.87
CA ASP A 79 -13.44 18.89 -4.45
C ASP A 79 -12.08 18.69 -3.76
N GLU A 80 -11.28 19.75 -3.78
CA GLU A 80 -9.95 19.79 -3.14
C GLU A 80 -10.01 19.45 -1.62
N PRO A 81 -10.95 20.00 -0.82
CA PRO A 81 -11.14 19.56 0.57
C PRO A 81 -11.38 18.06 0.75
N ALA A 82 -12.17 17.42 -0.13
CA ALA A 82 -12.42 15.98 -0.07
C ALA A 82 -11.13 15.18 -0.37
N MET A 83 -10.36 15.57 -1.39
CA MET A 83 -9.05 14.93 -1.67
C MET A 83 -8.10 15.05 -0.48
N GLU A 84 -7.98 16.24 0.11
CA GLU A 84 -7.12 16.45 1.26
C GLU A 84 -7.57 15.62 2.47
N SER A 85 -8.88 15.46 2.65
CA SER A 85 -9.45 14.60 3.70
C SER A 85 -9.12 13.13 3.47
N ALA A 86 -9.13 12.65 2.23
CA ALA A 86 -8.70 11.29 1.90
C ALA A 86 -7.20 11.06 2.15
N LEU A 87 -6.35 12.06 1.86
CA LEU A 87 -4.93 12.01 2.20
C LEU A 87 -4.71 11.93 3.72
N ARG A 88 -5.44 12.74 4.50
CA ARG A 88 -5.41 12.67 5.98
C ARG A 88 -5.90 11.33 6.50
N LEU A 89 -6.94 10.75 5.88
CA LEU A 89 -7.45 9.43 6.24
C LEU A 89 -6.38 8.36 6.02
N PHE A 90 -5.65 8.42 4.89
CA PHE A 90 -4.49 7.54 4.67
C PHE A 90 -3.45 7.71 5.78
N ASP A 91 -3.02 8.95 6.04
CA ASP A 91 -1.97 9.23 7.02
C ASP A 91 -2.38 8.81 8.45
N THR A 92 -3.69 8.79 8.74
CA THR A 92 -4.27 8.27 9.98
C THR A 92 -4.21 6.74 10.06
N HIS A 93 -4.58 6.06 8.97
CA HIS A 93 -4.56 4.59 8.93
C HIS A 93 -3.14 4.02 8.87
N PHE A 94 -2.21 4.76 8.27
CA PHE A 94 -0.86 4.30 7.95
C PHE A 94 0.22 5.32 8.35
N PRO A 95 0.32 5.72 9.63
CA PRO A 95 1.19 6.83 10.05
C PRO A 95 2.68 6.59 9.80
N ASP A 96 3.12 5.33 9.81
CA ASP A 96 4.52 4.96 9.66
C ASP A 96 4.88 4.39 8.28
N PHE A 97 4.00 4.55 7.27
CA PHE A 97 4.18 3.95 5.95
C PHE A 97 5.55 4.27 5.29
N ARG A 98 6.06 5.50 5.47
CA ARG A 98 7.37 5.92 4.94
C ARG A 98 8.51 5.13 5.56
N LYS A 99 8.44 5.00 6.88
CA LYS A 99 9.47 4.35 7.68
C LYS A 99 9.45 2.86 7.43
N MET A 100 8.26 2.26 7.34
CA MET A 100 8.06 0.87 6.93
C MET A 100 8.67 0.61 5.55
N ARG A 101 8.36 1.44 4.55
CA ARG A 101 8.95 1.33 3.21
C ARG A 101 10.47 1.42 3.23
N ASN A 102 11.03 2.41 3.93
CA ASN A 102 12.49 2.55 4.00
C ASN A 102 13.13 1.33 4.64
N ALA A 103 12.55 0.87 5.74
CA ALA A 103 13.09 -0.25 6.48
C ALA A 103 12.98 -1.57 5.70
N ILE A 104 11.90 -1.78 4.94
CA ILE A 104 11.74 -2.98 4.11
C ILE A 104 12.62 -2.94 2.85
N ALA A 105 12.83 -1.75 2.26
CA ALA A 105 13.72 -1.58 1.09
C ALA A 105 15.20 -1.84 1.43
N HIS A 106 15.58 -1.63 2.68
CA HIS A 106 16.93 -1.91 3.20
C HIS A 106 17.02 -3.23 3.95
N ALA A 107 15.90 -3.95 4.11
CA ALA A 107 15.94 -5.29 4.67
C ALA A 107 16.64 -6.21 3.66
N PRO A 108 17.68 -6.95 4.06
CA PRO A 108 18.41 -7.82 3.14
C PRO A 108 17.45 -8.85 2.52
N GLY A 109 17.57 -9.05 1.20
CA GLY A 109 16.85 -10.11 0.51
C GLY A 109 17.23 -11.49 1.03
N ILE A 110 16.32 -12.45 0.87
CA ILE A 110 16.47 -13.84 1.34
C ILE A 110 17.56 -14.61 0.59
N GLU A 111 18.18 -14.03 -0.45
CA GLU A 111 19.30 -14.65 -1.17
C GLU A 111 20.55 -14.87 -0.32
N SER A 112 20.62 -14.28 0.88
CA SER A 112 21.73 -14.55 1.78
C SER A 112 21.46 -15.78 2.64
N SER A 113 22.46 -16.67 2.69
CA SER A 113 22.69 -17.73 3.67
C SER A 113 22.61 -17.30 5.17
N ASN A 114 22.10 -16.11 5.45
CA ASN A 114 22.09 -15.42 6.74
C ASN A 114 20.70 -15.26 7.36
N LEU A 115 19.63 -15.87 6.82
CA LEU A 115 18.32 -15.89 7.50
C LEU A 115 18.44 -16.45 8.94
N LYS A 116 19.34 -17.41 9.17
CA LYS A 116 19.67 -17.95 10.50
C LYS A 116 20.47 -16.97 11.38
N ALA A 117 21.29 -16.10 10.78
CA ALA A 117 22.09 -15.11 11.49
C ALA A 117 21.23 -13.91 11.92
N TRP A 118 20.32 -13.47 11.05
CA TRP A 118 19.38 -12.40 11.36
C TRP A 118 18.32 -12.80 12.41
N LEU A 119 18.00 -14.09 12.51
CA LEU A 119 17.20 -14.62 13.62
C LEU A 119 17.92 -14.64 14.98
N LYS A 120 19.25 -14.39 15.00
CA LYS A 120 20.08 -14.41 16.22
C LYS A 120 20.54 -13.02 16.69
N ASP A 121 20.56 -12.01 15.83
CA ASP A 121 21.08 -10.68 16.18
C ASP A 121 19.97 -9.75 16.66
N ASP A 122 20.00 -9.42 17.96
CA ASP A 122 19.13 -8.45 18.64
C ASP A 122 19.34 -6.99 18.18
N LEU A 123 20.31 -6.73 17.29
CA LEU A 123 20.70 -5.40 16.81
C LEU A 123 19.94 -4.93 15.56
N PHE A 124 19.42 -5.85 14.75
CA PHE A 124 18.54 -5.57 13.62
C PHE A 124 17.24 -6.30 13.87
N GLY A 125 16.37 -5.68 14.66
CA GLY A 125 15.29 -6.36 15.37
C GLY A 125 14.52 -7.35 14.51
N VAL A 126 14.62 -8.61 14.93
CA VAL A 126 13.90 -9.77 14.42
C VAL A 126 12.54 -9.36 13.86
N SER A 127 12.36 -9.47 12.55
CA SER A 127 11.05 -9.35 11.95
C SER A 127 10.23 -10.50 12.48
N LYS A 128 9.32 -10.16 13.36
CA LYS A 128 8.38 -11.13 13.90
C LYS A 128 7.17 -11.06 13.02
N LEU A 129 6.94 -12.18 12.34
CA LEU A 129 5.61 -12.51 11.89
C LEU A 129 4.97 -13.25 13.04
N ASN A 130 4.04 -12.60 13.73
CA ASN A 130 3.28 -13.24 14.78
C ASN A 130 2.08 -14.00 14.19
N ASP A 131 1.41 -14.80 15.02
CA ASP A 131 0.25 -15.58 14.58
C ASP A 131 -0.94 -14.68 14.16
N ASP A 132 -0.94 -13.41 14.58
CA ASP A 132 -1.97 -12.39 14.32
C ASP A 132 -1.84 -11.69 12.95
N ASP A 133 -1.06 -12.26 12.02
CA ASP A 133 -0.81 -11.68 10.69
C ASP A 133 -0.16 -10.27 10.74
N ARG A 134 0.50 -9.92 11.85
CA ARG A 134 1.24 -8.67 11.98
C ARG A 134 2.71 -8.90 11.68
N PHE A 135 3.19 -8.11 10.74
CA PHE A 135 4.61 -7.93 10.49
C PHE A 135 5.13 -6.80 11.36
N GLU A 136 6.16 -7.06 12.17
CA GLU A 136 6.90 -6.03 12.89
C GLU A 136 8.34 -5.94 12.38
N LEU A 137 8.90 -4.74 12.35
CA LEU A 137 10.34 -4.54 12.13
C LEU A 137 10.84 -3.41 13.03
N ILE A 138 12.10 -3.51 13.47
CA ILE A 138 12.79 -2.46 14.21
C ILE A 138 13.85 -1.83 13.31
N ASN A 139 13.79 -0.52 13.12
CA ASN A 139 14.84 0.25 12.46
C ASN A 139 15.18 1.46 13.33
N ASP A 140 16.48 1.71 13.54
CA ASP A 140 17.01 2.75 14.45
C ASP A 140 16.35 2.76 15.85
N GLY A 141 16.09 1.57 16.42
CA GLY A 141 15.48 1.41 17.75
C GLY A 141 13.98 1.70 17.81
N VAL A 142 13.34 2.06 16.68
CA VAL A 142 11.91 2.28 16.59
C VAL A 142 11.24 1.07 15.94
N ARG A 143 10.17 0.58 16.57
CA ARG A 143 9.36 -0.51 16.04
C ARG A 143 8.26 0.02 15.14
N TYR A 144 8.15 -0.57 13.96
CA TYR A 144 7.09 -0.35 12.99
C TYR A 144 6.32 -1.64 12.80
N SER A 145 5.04 -1.54 12.45
CA SER A 145 4.23 -2.71 12.17
C SER A 145 3.28 -2.49 11.00
N MET A 146 2.92 -3.58 10.34
CA MET A 146 1.91 -3.64 9.29
C MET A 146 1.13 -4.95 9.43
N ASP A 147 -0.19 -4.84 9.40
CA ASP A 147 -1.08 -6.00 9.47
C ASP A 147 -1.37 -6.52 8.05
N MET A 148 -1.17 -7.81 7.82
CA MET A 148 -1.49 -8.54 6.58
C MET A 148 -2.90 -9.14 6.68
N THR A 149 -3.91 -8.28 6.65
CA THR A 149 -5.31 -8.67 6.91
C THR A 149 -6.29 -8.03 5.92
N ASP A 150 -7.51 -8.58 5.83
CA ASP A 150 -8.59 -7.96 5.06
C ASP A 150 -8.94 -6.57 5.63
N ALA A 151 -8.84 -6.37 6.94
CA ALA A 151 -9.08 -5.06 7.55
C ALA A 151 -8.10 -3.99 7.05
N THR A 152 -6.85 -4.37 6.78
CA THR A 152 -5.87 -3.46 6.14
C THR A 152 -6.25 -3.16 4.69
N LEU A 153 -6.66 -4.19 3.94
CA LEU A 153 -7.14 -4.01 2.57
C LEU A 153 -8.38 -3.10 2.53
N ASP A 154 -9.33 -3.28 3.43
CA ASP A 154 -10.54 -2.46 3.56
C ASP A 154 -10.21 -0.99 3.82
N LYS A 155 -9.20 -0.71 4.66
CA LYS A 155 -8.70 0.66 4.88
C LYS A 155 -8.15 1.27 3.59
N LEU A 156 -7.40 0.52 2.79
CA LEU A 156 -6.89 0.99 1.49
C LEU A 156 -8.03 1.27 0.51
N VAL A 157 -9.02 0.37 0.43
CA VAL A 157 -10.24 0.56 -0.37
C VAL A 157 -11.00 1.80 0.08
N GLN A 158 -11.16 1.99 1.38
CA GLN A 158 -11.84 3.16 1.96
C GLN A 158 -11.12 4.47 1.57
N VAL A 159 -9.80 4.51 1.68
CA VAL A 159 -9.00 5.68 1.27
C VAL A 159 -9.21 5.99 -0.21
N VAL A 160 -9.12 4.98 -1.08
CA VAL A 160 -9.27 5.20 -2.53
C VAL A 160 -10.69 5.66 -2.87
N ARG A 161 -11.72 5.08 -2.24
CA ARG A 161 -13.11 5.56 -2.40
C ARG A 161 -13.28 7.01 -1.94
N ALA A 162 -12.72 7.35 -0.78
CA ALA A 162 -12.77 8.73 -0.27
C ALA A 162 -12.07 9.70 -1.23
N PHE A 163 -10.91 9.32 -1.78
CA PHE A 163 -10.21 10.14 -2.75
C PHE A 163 -11.03 10.34 -4.04
N TRP A 164 -11.77 9.32 -4.47
CA TRP A 164 -12.63 9.42 -5.65
C TRP A 164 -13.91 10.20 -5.46
N SER A 165 -14.46 10.25 -4.24
CA SER A 165 -15.62 11.10 -3.97
C SER A 165 -15.37 12.58 -4.32
N ALA A 166 -14.10 13.00 -4.33
CA ALA A 166 -13.73 14.35 -4.75
C ALA A 166 -14.02 14.67 -6.23
N PHE A 167 -14.26 13.66 -7.06
CA PHE A 167 -14.52 13.81 -8.50
C PHE A 167 -16.01 13.72 -8.85
N GLU A 168 -16.90 13.50 -7.89
CA GLU A 168 -18.35 13.41 -8.16
C GLU A 168 -18.88 14.68 -8.88
N SER A 169 -18.42 15.85 -8.45
CA SER A 169 -18.74 17.14 -9.08
C SER A 169 -18.20 17.26 -10.51
N VAL A 170 -17.04 16.64 -10.78
CA VAL A 170 -16.41 16.60 -12.10
C VAL A 170 -17.25 15.74 -13.05
N GLU A 171 -17.67 14.55 -12.62
CA GLU A 171 -18.52 13.65 -13.39
C GLU A 171 -19.84 14.33 -13.76
N HIS A 172 -20.51 14.96 -12.79
CA HIS A 172 -21.74 15.70 -13.02
C HIS A 172 -21.55 16.87 -14.02
N ALA A 173 -20.44 17.61 -13.91
CA ALA A 173 -20.14 18.71 -14.83
C ALA A 173 -19.94 18.24 -16.29
N PHE A 174 -19.32 17.07 -16.50
CA PHE A 174 -19.14 16.50 -17.83
C PHE A 174 -20.43 15.88 -18.40
N ASP A 175 -21.26 15.27 -17.57
CA ASP A 175 -22.54 14.72 -18.00
C ASP A 175 -23.52 15.84 -18.40
N THR A 176 -23.53 16.96 -17.68
CA THR A 176 -24.41 18.10 -17.97
C THR A 176 -23.97 18.93 -19.18
N ARG A 177 -22.67 19.00 -19.48
CA ARG A 177 -22.13 19.72 -20.65
C ARG A 177 -22.17 18.90 -21.94
N GLY A 178 -22.58 17.63 -21.87
CA GLY A 178 -22.44 16.66 -22.95
C GLY A 178 -20.99 16.23 -23.09
N ARG A 179 -20.75 14.92 -23.23
CA ARG A 179 -19.42 14.43 -23.61
C ARG A 179 -19.13 14.95 -25.01
N SER A 180 -18.31 15.99 -25.11
CA SER A 180 -17.79 16.45 -26.40
C SER A 180 -17.09 15.25 -27.06
N GLU A 181 -17.61 14.82 -28.20
CA GLU A 181 -17.01 13.77 -29.06
C GLU A 181 -15.58 14.13 -29.49
#